data_AF-A0A2T5I3N1-F1
#
_entry.id   AF-A0A2T5I3N1-F1
#
_cell.length_a   1.000
_cell.length_b   1.000
_cell.length_c   1.000
_cell.angle_alpha   90.00
_cell.angle_beta   90.00
_cell.angle_gamma   90.00
#
_symmetry.space_group_name_H-M   'P 1'
#
loop_
_entity.id
_entity.type
_entity.pdbx_description
1 polymer ?
#
loop_
_entity_poly.entity_id
_entity_poly.type
_entity_poly.pdbx_seq_one_letter_code
_entity_poly.pdbx_strand_id
1 'polypeptide(L)' 'MSKNNKFSPEVRERAVRLVQEHRDEYRSLWVAVESIAPKIGCTPTTLLDWIKRSEVNNGTRPVSLQALRCPMSATTAT' A
#
# COMPACT_ATOMS: atom_id res chain seq x y z
N MET A 1 -8.79 4.10 -25.14
CA MET A 1 -9.22 4.58 -23.80
C MET A 1 -8.01 5.08 -23.04
N SER A 2 -7.78 6.39 -23.04
CA SER A 2 -6.61 7.01 -22.41
C SER A 2 -6.84 7.10 -20.91
N LYS A 3 -6.47 6.05 -20.18
CA LYS A 3 -6.43 6.08 -18.71
C LYS A 3 -5.40 7.12 -18.32
N ASN A 4 -5.88 8.28 -17.89
CA ASN A 4 -5.08 9.34 -17.29
C ASN A 4 -4.47 8.77 -16.01
N ASN A 5 -3.34 8.09 -16.18
CA ASN A 5 -2.60 7.49 -15.11
C ASN A 5 -1.87 8.63 -14.40
N LYS A 6 -2.55 9.31 -13.47
CA LYS A 6 -2.04 10.47 -12.73
C LYS A 6 -0.67 10.24 -12.05
N PHE A 7 -0.21 9.00 -11.98
CA PHE A 7 1.08 8.60 -11.42
C PHE A 7 1.87 7.76 -12.43
N SER A 8 3.12 8.15 -12.71
CA SER A 8 4.05 7.37 -13.55
C SER A 8 4.23 5.96 -12.98
N PRO A 9 4.37 4.91 -13.82
CA PRO A 9 4.72 3.57 -13.34
C PRO A 9 5.95 3.57 -12.41
N GLU A 10 6.94 4.42 -12.68
CA GLU A 10 8.14 4.56 -11.84
C GLU A 10 7.81 4.94 -10.39
N VAL A 11 6.83 5.84 -10.20
CA VAL A 11 6.37 6.25 -8.85
C VAL A 11 5.70 5.09 -8.15
N ARG A 12 4.94 4.28 -8.89
CA ARG A 12 4.25 3.10 -8.34
C ARG A 12 5.24 2.05 -7.89
N GLU A 13 6.19 1.70 -8.74
CA GLU A 13 7.20 0.69 -8.45
C GLU A 13 8.09 1.13 -7.29
N ARG A 14 8.49 2.41 -7.26
CA ARG A 14 9.23 2.99 -6.14
C ARG A 14 8.44 2.87 -4.84
N ALA A 15 7.16 3.21 -4.84
CA ALA A 15 6.33 3.18 -3.64
C ALA A 15 6.08 1.75 -3.14
N VAL A 16 5.79 0.81 -4.05
CA VAL A 16 5.62 -0.62 -3.70
C VAL A 16 6.91 -1.20 -3.13
N ARG A 17 8.06 -0.92 -3.77
CA ARG A 17 9.37 -1.39 -3.30
C ARG A 17 9.73 -0.82 -1.93
N LEU A 18 9.45 0.46 -1.71
CA LEU A 18 9.70 1.10 -0.42
C LEU A 18 8.85 0.48 0.70
N VAL A 19 7.58 0.16 0.42
CA VAL A 19 6.74 -0.55 1.39
C VAL A 19 7.28 -1.95 1.67
N GLN A 20 7.75 -2.67 0.64
CA GLN A 20 8.31 -4.01 0.84
C GLN A 20 9.61 -4.01 1.66
N GLU A 21 10.49 -3.03 1.45
CA GLU A 21 11.72 -2.87 2.24
C GLU A 21 11.42 -2.60 3.72
N HIS A 22 10.47 -1.71 4.00
CA HIS A 22 10.16 -1.35 5.38
C HIS A 22 9.09 -2.23 6.03
N ARG A 23 8.44 -3.17 5.32
CA ARG A 23 7.31 -3.94 5.86
C ARG A 23 7.69 -4.73 7.12
N ASP A 24 8.93 -5.19 7.22
CA ASP A 24 9.45 -5.96 8.37
C ASP A 24 9.75 -5.06 9.58
N GLU A 25 9.93 -3.76 9.36
CA GLU A 25 10.15 -2.76 10.41
C GLU A 25 8.84 -2.31 11.08
N TYR A 26 7.70 -2.52 10.40
CA TYR A 26 6.38 -2.17 10.91
C TYR A 26 5.61 -3.41 11.38
N ARG A 27 4.84 -3.24 12.46
CA ARG A 27 3.94 -4.28 13.00
C ARG A 27 2.90 -4.76 11.98
N SER A 28 2.60 -3.93 10.98
CA SER A 28 1.59 -4.21 9.98
C SER A 28 1.83 -3.43 8.70
N LEU A 29 1.45 -4.03 7.57
CA LEU A 29 1.58 -3.38 6.27
C LEU A 29 0.77 -2.11 6.16
N TRP A 30 -0.42 -2.05 6.77
CA TRP A 30 -1.22 -0.83 6.80
C TRP A 30 -0.44 0.33 7.47
N VAL A 31 0.29 0.07 8.55
CA VAL A 31 1.13 1.07 9.24
C VAL A 31 2.31 1.50 8.36
N ALA A 32 2.94 0.55 7.66
CA ALA A 32 3.99 0.86 6.68
C ALA A 32 3.46 1.77 5.56
N VAL A 33 2.28 1.43 5.02
CA VAL A 33 1.65 2.19 3.94
C VAL A 33 1.20 3.58 4.39
N GLU A 34 0.59 3.73 5.56
CA GLU A 34 0.23 5.05 6.10
C GLU A 34 1.46 5.95 6.29
N SER A 35 2.59 5.37 6.71
CA SER A 35 3.83 6.13 6.89
C SER A 35 4.51 6.50 5.56
N ILE A 36 4.32 5.70 4.51
CA ILE A 36 4.99 5.87 3.20
C ILE A 36 4.14 6.68 2.21
N ALA A 37 2.83 6.56 2.24
CA ALA A 37 1.90 7.30 1.38
C ALA A 37 2.16 8.83 1.33
N PRO A 38 2.32 9.54 2.46
CA PRO A 38 2.63 10.97 2.45
C PRO A 38 4.01 11.29 1.85
N LYS A 39 4.98 10.37 1.90
CA LYS A 39 6.32 10.56 1.27
C LYS A 39 6.25 10.58 -0.26
N ILE A 40 5.25 9.92 -0.83
CA ILE A 40 5.04 9.84 -2.28
C ILE A 40 4.04 10.91 -2.76
N GLY A 41 3.23 11.47 -1.84
CA GLY A 41 2.14 12.37 -2.17
C GLY A 41 0.90 11.62 -2.70
N CYS A 42 0.70 10.37 -2.27
CA CYS A 42 -0.49 9.59 -2.59
C CYS A 42 -1.26 9.21 -1.32
N THR A 43 -2.51 8.75 -1.48
CA THR A 43 -3.28 8.23 -0.35
C THR A 43 -2.85 6.80 -0.02
N PRO A 44 -2.90 6.39 1.26
CA PRO A 44 -2.58 5.01 1.65
C PRO A 44 -3.46 3.97 0.93
N THR A 45 -4.72 4.34 0.65
CA THR A 45 -5.64 3.53 -0.16
C THR A 45 -5.15 3.31 -1.60
N THR A 46 -4.55 4.33 -2.22
CA THR A 46 -3.97 4.22 -3.56
C THR A 46 -2.74 3.32 -3.55
N LEU A 47 -1.88 3.47 -2.54
CA LEU A 47 -0.66 2.68 -2.41
C LEU A 47 -0.98 1.19 -2.20
N LEU A 48 -2.03 0.86 -1.42
CA LEU A 48 -2.52 -0.51 -1.26
C LEU A 48 -3.03 -1.13 -2.57
N ASP A 49 -3.75 -0.37 -3.40
CA ASP A 49 -4.17 -0.87 -4.72
C ASP A 49 -2.96 -1.25 -5.57
N TRP A 50 -1.90 -0.44 -5.53
CA TRP A 50 -0.68 -0.72 -6.29
C TRP A 50 0.05 -1.98 -5.80
N ILE A 51 0.14 -2.20 -4.49
CA ILE A 51 0.74 -3.41 -3.92
C ILE A 51 -0.08 -4.64 -4.34
N LYS A 52 -1.41 -4.57 -4.21
CA LYS A 52 -2.31 -5.65 -4.61
C LYS A 52 -2.19 -5.97 -6.10
N ARG A 53 -2.09 -4.95 -6.95
CA ARG A 53 -1.90 -5.12 -8.39
C ARG A 53 -0.53 -5.69 -8.73
N SER A 54 0.51 -5.29 -8.00
CA SER A 54 1.86 -5.82 -8.14
C SER A 54 1.89 -7.31 -7.82
N GLU A 55 1.23 -7.76 -6.75
CA GLU A 55 1.12 -9.20 -6.42
C GLU A 55 0.38 -10.00 -7.49
N VAL A 56 -0.74 -9.48 -7.99
CA VAL A 56 -1.52 -10.12 -9.07
C VAL A 56 -0.70 -10.21 -10.36
N ASN A 57 0.03 -9.15 -10.72
CA ASN A 57 0.89 -9.13 -11.90
C ASN A 57 2.06 -10.12 -11.77
N ASN A 58 2.60 -10.30 -10.56
CA ASN A 58 3.73 -11.19 -10.31
C ASN A 58 3.31 -12.67 -10.17
N GLY A 59 2.06 -13.01 -10.49
CA GLY A 59 1.59 -14.40 -10.61
C GLY A 59 1.53 -15.20 -9.30
N THR A 60 1.75 -14.56 -8.16
CA THR A 60 1.66 -15.23 -6.86
C THR A 60 0.22 -15.17 -6.40
N ARG A 61 -0.41 -16.35 -6.39
CA ARG A 61 -1.74 -16.65 -5.83
C ARG A 61 -1.98 -15.85 -4.53
N PRO A 62 -3.21 -15.38 -4.27
CA PRO A 62 -3.50 -14.29 -3.32
C PRO A 62 -3.09 -14.65 -1.88
N VAL A 63 -1.88 -14.29 -1.47
CA VAL A 63 -1.45 -14.38 -0.07
C VAL A 63 -1.81 -13.10 0.65
N SER A 64 -3.12 -12.95 0.87
CA SER A 64 -3.72 -12.19 1.96
C SER A 64 -2.95 -10.95 2.49
N LEU A 65 -2.99 -9.85 1.74
CA LEU A 65 -2.87 -8.49 2.30
C LEU A 65 -3.98 -8.17 3.34
N GLN A 66 -4.97 -9.05 3.45
CA GLN A 66 -6.19 -8.86 4.22
C GLN A 66 -6.00 -9.12 5.72
N ALA A 67 -4.90 -9.75 6.15
CA ALA A 67 -4.63 -9.95 7.57
C ALA A 67 -4.20 -8.67 8.31
N LEU A 68 -4.01 -7.54 7.61
CA LEU A 68 -3.36 -6.34 8.16
C LEU A 68 -4.22 -5.08 8.15
N ARG A 69 -5.52 -5.19 7.88
CA ARG A 69 -6.42 -4.22 8.52
C ARG A 69 -6.49 -4.61 9.97
N CYS A 70 -5.46 -4.22 10.74
CA CYS A 70 -5.60 -4.16 12.18
C CYS A 70 -6.90 -3.42 12.44
N PRO A 71 -7.87 -4.00 13.16
CA PRO A 71 -8.98 -3.23 13.66
C PRO A 71 -8.33 -2.17 14.56
N MET A 72 -8.10 -0.99 14.00
CA MET A 72 -7.76 0.17 14.80
C MET A 72 -8.98 0.34 15.69
N SER A 73 -8.82 -0.10 16.94
CA SER A 73 -9.87 -0.10 17.94
C SER A 73 -10.64 1.20 17.87
N ALA A 74 -11.95 1.09 17.81
CA ALA A 74 -12.84 2.15 18.24
C ALA A 74 -12.35 2.66 19.60
N THR A 75 -12.09 3.97 19.71
CA THR A 75 -12.16 4.85 20.91
C THR A 75 -11.56 6.22 20.53
N THR A 76 -12.08 7.43 20.76
CA THR A 76 -13.36 8.08 21.14
C THR A 76 -13.10 9.59 21.08
N ALA A 77 -14.07 10.42 20.66
CA ALA A 77 -14.35 11.82 21.12
C ALA A 77 -15.29 12.47 20.09
N THR A 78 -16.57 12.72 20.37
CA THR A 78 -17.11 13.64 21.38
C THR A 78 -18.31 13.04 22.10
#